data_AF-A0A846W389-F1
#
_entry.id   AF-A0A846W389-F1
#
_cell.length_a   1.000
_cell.length_b   1.000
_cell.length_c   1.000
_cell.angle_alpha   90.00
_cell.angle_beta   90.00
_cell.angle_gamma   90.00
#
_symmetry.space_group_name_H-M   'P 1'
#
loop_
_entity.id
_entity.type
_entity.pdbx_description
1 polymer ?
#
loop_
_entity_poly.entity_id
_entity_poly.type
_entity_poly.pdbx_seq_one_letter_code
_entity_poly.pdbx_strand_id
1 'polypeptide(L)'
;MVRTMMVAGVLAVGVLTACSTPEAPAPAPSASPVLSTTALPPAETLAPSQQRNERIRGMLYTAGCVSNACVQTYFACMDGYLAGDPCQFFRDHPPPP
;
A
#
# COMPACT_ATOMS: atom_id res chain seq x y z
N MET A 1 -30.02 -4.77 -48.10
CA MET A 1 -31.39 -4.77 -47.54
C MET A 1 -31.55 -6.11 -46.84
N VAL A 2 -31.67 -6.21 -45.52
CA VAL A 2 -32.77 -5.73 -44.67
C VAL A 2 -32.24 -5.36 -43.27
N ARG A 3 -32.74 -4.24 -42.74
CA ARG A 3 -32.60 -3.76 -41.35
C ARG A 3 -33.76 -4.32 -40.52
N THR A 4 -33.49 -4.89 -39.34
CA THR A 4 -34.46 -5.08 -38.23
C THR A 4 -33.64 -5.25 -36.92
N MET A 5 -33.53 -4.23 -36.05
CA MET A 5 -34.34 -3.98 -34.84
C MET A 5 -34.25 -5.12 -33.80
N MET A 6 -34.01 -4.97 -32.48
CA MET A 6 -34.29 -3.95 -31.46
C MET A 6 -33.37 -4.27 -30.24
N VAL A 7 -32.71 -3.29 -29.58
CA VAL A 7 -33.14 -2.50 -28.41
C VAL A 7 -33.14 -3.26 -27.05
N ALA A 8 -32.36 -2.67 -26.13
CA ALA A 8 -32.49 -2.63 -24.66
C ALA A 8 -32.15 -3.86 -23.82
N GLY A 9 -30.92 -3.90 -23.31
CA GLY A 9 -30.57 -4.53 -22.03
C GLY A 9 -30.37 -3.44 -20.98
N VAL A 10 -31.27 -3.38 -20.00
CA VAL A 10 -31.47 -2.31 -19.01
C VAL A 10 -30.29 -2.21 -18.03
N LEU A 11 -29.76 -0.99 -17.85
CA LEU A 11 -28.84 -0.61 -16.78
C LEU A 11 -29.58 -0.70 -15.43
N ALA A 12 -29.27 -1.72 -14.63
CA ALA A 12 -29.73 -1.81 -13.25
C ALA A 12 -28.88 -0.89 -12.36
N VAL A 13 -29.31 0.37 -12.23
CA VAL A 13 -28.79 1.30 -11.23
C VAL A 13 -29.37 0.90 -9.88
N GLY A 14 -28.55 0.24 -9.06
CA GLY A 14 -28.89 -0.10 -7.67
C GLY A 14 -28.98 1.17 -6.82
N VAL A 15 -30.20 1.62 -6.55
CA VAL A 15 -30.49 2.72 -5.64
C VAL A 15 -30.31 2.20 -4.21
N LEU A 16 -29.21 2.57 -3.57
CA LEU A 16 -29.00 2.31 -2.14
C LEU A 16 -30.01 3.14 -1.34
N THR A 17 -30.96 2.43 -0.75
CA THR A 17 -31.99 2.94 0.16
C THR A 17 -31.41 3.30 1.53
N ALA A 18 -31.95 4.38 2.07
CA ALA A 18 -32.15 4.65 3.50
C ALA A 18 -30.92 5.08 4.33
N CYS A 19 -30.74 6.40 4.38
CA CYS A 19 -30.27 7.11 5.56
C CYS A 19 -31.32 6.98 6.67
N SER A 20 -31.03 6.24 7.73
CA SER A 20 -31.85 6.19 8.96
C SER A 20 -31.01 6.50 10.20
N THR A 21 -31.29 7.69 10.72
CA THR A 21 -31.26 8.16 12.12
C THR A 21 -29.93 8.22 12.89
N PRO A 22 -29.59 9.41 13.44
CA PRO A 22 -28.49 9.59 14.39
C PRO A 22 -28.95 9.29 15.82
N GLU A 23 -28.37 8.27 16.47
CA GLU A 23 -28.32 8.21 17.93
C GLU A 23 -27.17 7.31 18.35
N ALA A 24 -26.00 7.90 18.55
CA ALA A 24 -24.92 7.29 19.31
C ALA A 24 -24.77 8.13 20.60
N PRO A 25 -24.96 7.55 21.79
CA PRO A 25 -24.72 8.26 23.04
C PRO A 25 -23.28 8.76 23.07
N ALA A 26 -23.10 10.07 23.25
CA ALA A 26 -21.80 10.68 23.46
C ALA A 26 -21.05 9.95 24.58
N PRO A 27 -19.84 9.41 24.33
CA PRO A 27 -19.01 8.93 25.43
C PRO A 27 -18.66 10.12 26.33
N ALA A 28 -18.99 10.01 27.62
CA ALA A 28 -18.64 11.01 28.62
C ALA A 28 -17.12 11.29 28.59
N PRO A 29 -16.67 12.56 28.72
CA PRO A 29 -15.24 12.85 28.85
C PRO A 29 -14.77 12.46 30.24
N SER A 30 -14.44 11.18 30.45
CA SER A 30 -13.70 10.71 31.61
C SER A 30 -12.22 10.65 31.25
N ALA A 31 -11.56 11.81 31.24
CA ALA A 31 -10.10 11.90 31.23
C ALA A 31 -9.66 12.60 32.53
N SER A 32 -9.68 11.84 33.63
CA SER A 32 -8.89 12.19 34.81
C SER A 32 -7.40 12.03 34.50
N PRO A 33 -6.54 12.82 35.16
CA PRO A 33 -5.36 13.38 34.50
C PRO A 33 -4.07 12.61 34.81
N VAL A 34 -3.05 12.92 34.00
CA VAL A 34 -1.60 12.75 34.20
C VAL A 34 -1.05 11.31 34.34
N LEU A 35 -0.23 10.91 33.37
CA LEU A 35 1.22 10.99 33.53
C LEU A 35 1.87 11.11 32.15
N SER A 36 2.39 12.29 31.85
CA SER A 36 3.34 12.51 30.77
C SER A 36 4.66 11.82 31.14
N THR A 37 4.72 10.51 30.96
CA THR A 37 6.00 9.85 30.74
C THR A 37 6.24 9.97 29.25
N THR A 38 6.88 11.07 28.84
CA THR A 38 7.62 11.14 27.58
C THR A 38 8.76 10.13 27.69
N ALA A 39 8.43 8.83 27.71
CA ALA A 39 9.36 7.83 27.26
C ALA A 39 9.59 8.22 25.81
N LEU A 40 10.76 8.79 25.51
CA LEU A 40 11.23 8.76 24.14
C LEU A 40 11.01 7.31 23.69
N PRO A 41 10.32 7.07 22.55
CA PRO A 41 10.30 5.72 22.01
C PRO A 41 11.76 5.26 22.01
N PRO A 42 12.06 4.03 22.46
CA PRO A 42 13.43 3.53 22.39
C PRO A 42 13.90 3.86 20.98
N ALA A 43 15.09 4.45 20.85
CA ALA A 43 15.65 4.73 19.53
C ALA A 43 15.59 3.40 18.78
N GLU A 44 14.57 3.24 17.94
CA GLU A 44 14.18 1.97 17.34
C GLU A 44 15.33 1.65 16.42
N THR A 45 16.25 0.87 16.96
CA THR A 45 17.39 0.38 16.21
C THR A 45 16.75 -0.52 15.18
N LEU A 46 16.67 -0.04 13.94
CA LEU A 46 15.97 -0.74 12.87
C LEU A 46 16.40 -2.20 12.90
N ALA A 47 15.41 -3.11 12.88
CA ALA A 47 15.70 -4.52 12.80
C ALA A 47 16.70 -4.77 11.65
N PRO A 48 17.64 -5.73 11.77
CA PRO A 48 18.69 -5.93 10.76
C PRO A 48 18.16 -6.06 9.33
N SER A 49 16.97 -6.64 9.15
CA SER A 49 16.26 -6.73 7.88
C SER A 49 15.80 -5.37 7.34
N GLN A 50 15.30 -4.49 8.21
CA GLN A 50 14.90 -3.14 7.84
C GLN A 50 16.11 -2.31 7.40
N GLN A 51 17.21 -2.39 8.15
CA GLN A 51 18.46 -1.69 7.77
C GLN A 51 19.01 -2.18 6.42
N ARG A 52 18.90 -3.49 6.14
CA ARG A 52 19.24 -4.04 4.81
C ARG A 52 18.32 -3.50 3.71
N ASN A 53 17.01 -3.44 3.96
CA ASN A 53 16.03 -2.97 2.98
C ASN A 53 16.22 -1.48 2.66
N GLU A 54 16.60 -0.66 3.65
CA GLU A 54 16.95 0.74 3.43
C GLU A 54 18.21 0.90 2.58
N ARG A 55 19.25 0.08 2.84
CA ARG A 55 20.46 0.06 1.99
C ARG A 55 20.11 -0.28 0.55
N ILE A 56 19.28 -1.31 0.35
CA ILE A 56 18.82 -1.71 -0.97
C ILE A 56 18.07 -0.55 -1.63
N ARG A 57 17.11 0.08 -0.94
CA ARG A 57 16.39 1.25 -1.47
C ARG A 57 17.32 2.38 -1.92
N GLY A 58 18.36 2.69 -1.14
CA GLY A 58 19.36 3.69 -1.54
C GLY A 58 20.07 3.34 -2.85
N MET A 59 20.45 2.07 -3.02
CA MET A 59 21.04 1.60 -4.29
C MET A 59 20.05 1.66 -5.45
N LEU A 60 18.79 1.27 -5.22
CA LEU A 60 17.74 1.31 -6.23
C LEU A 60 17.54 2.74 -6.77
N TYR A 61 17.47 3.73 -5.87
CA TYR A 61 17.35 5.14 -6.29
C TYR A 61 18.56 5.60 -7.11
N THR A 62 19.77 5.17 -6.74
CA THR A 62 20.99 5.51 -7.46
C THR A 62 21.03 4.86 -8.84
N ALA A 63 20.46 3.66 -8.97
CA ALA A 63 20.32 2.93 -10.24
C ALA A 63 19.15 3.42 -11.12
N GLY A 64 18.39 4.43 -10.70
CA GLY A 64 17.29 5.02 -11.48
C GLY A 64 15.89 4.48 -11.15
N CYS A 65 15.76 3.62 -10.15
CA CYS A 65 14.48 3.14 -9.64
C CYS A 65 13.84 4.20 -8.72
N VAL A 66 13.24 5.22 -9.32
CA VAL A 66 12.72 6.41 -8.59
C VAL A 66 11.24 6.33 -8.21
N SER A 67 10.52 5.33 -8.71
CA SER A 67 9.08 5.17 -8.43
C SER A 67 8.84 4.12 -7.34
N ASN A 68 7.80 4.34 -6.52
CA ASN A 68 7.36 3.34 -5.55
C ASN A 68 6.98 2.01 -6.21
N ALA A 69 6.46 2.05 -7.44
CA ALA A 69 6.16 0.84 -8.21
C ALA A 69 7.43 0.04 -8.52
N CYS A 70 8.49 0.70 -9.01
CA CYS A 70 9.76 0.04 -9.31
C CYS A 70 10.37 -0.61 -8.04
N VAL A 71 10.38 0.11 -6.92
CA VAL A 71 10.90 -0.42 -5.66
C VAL A 71 10.10 -1.65 -5.22
N GLN A 72 8.77 -1.59 -5.27
CA GLN A 72 7.93 -2.73 -4.91
C GLN A 72 8.12 -3.93 -5.84
N THR A 73 8.22 -3.71 -7.16
CA THR A 73 8.51 -4.78 -8.12
C THR A 73 9.86 -5.43 -7.82
N TYR A 74 10.89 -4.64 -7.51
CA TYR A 74 12.20 -5.16 -7.14
C TYR A 74 12.13 -6.09 -5.92
N PHE A 75 11.47 -5.65 -4.85
CA PHE A 75 11.33 -6.48 -3.64
C PHE A 75 10.50 -7.74 -3.94
N ALA A 76 9.42 -7.64 -4.71
CA ALA A 76 8.63 -8.80 -5.10
C ALA A 76 9.41 -9.82 -5.95
N CYS A 77 10.32 -9.35 -6.82
CA CYS A 77 11.25 -10.22 -7.56
C CYS A 77 12.28 -10.87 -6.64
N MET A 78 12.82 -10.13 -5.68
CA MET A 78 13.77 -10.64 -4.69
C MET A 78 13.13 -11.73 -3.80
N ASP A 79 11.86 -11.54 -3.41
CA ASP A 79 11.08 -12.51 -2.62
C ASP A 79 10.50 -13.66 -3.47
N GLY A 80 10.63 -13.61 -4.80
CA GLY A 80 10.15 -14.64 -5.72
C GLY A 80 8.65 -14.61 -6.01
N TYR A 81 7.93 -13.57 -5.57
CA TYR A 81 6.51 -13.36 -5.90
C TYR A 81 6.28 -12.92 -7.34
N LEU A 82 7.28 -12.30 -7.96
CA LEU A 82 7.28 -11.87 -9.36
C LEU A 82 8.46 -12.54 -10.09
N ALA A 83 8.26 -12.80 -11.38
CA ALA A 83 9.27 -13.41 -12.26
C ALA A 83 9.13 -12.92 -13.70
N GLY A 84 10.11 -13.24 -14.54
CA GLY A 84 10.12 -12.89 -15.96
C GLY A 84 10.56 -11.45 -16.24
N ASP A 85 10.02 -10.86 -17.30
CA ASP A 85 10.38 -9.51 -17.76
C ASP A 85 10.23 -8.37 -16.73
N PRO A 86 9.23 -8.34 -15.82
CA PRO A 86 9.19 -7.28 -14.80
C PRO A 86 10.40 -7.33 -13.84
N CYS A 87 11.13 -8.44 -13.78
CA CYS A 87 12.29 -8.62 -12.93
C CYS A 87 13.63 -8.35 -13.62
N GLN A 88 13.65 -7.85 -14.87
CA GLN A 88 14.92 -7.54 -15.55
C GLN A 88 15.78 -6.57 -14.73
N PHE A 89 15.18 -5.51 -14.20
CA PHE A 89 15.89 -4.55 -13.36
C PHE A 89 16.54 -5.20 -12.13
N PHE A 90 15.87 -6.17 -11.49
CA PHE A 90 16.46 -6.93 -10.38
C PHE A 90 17.65 -7.80 -10.83
N ARG A 91 17.58 -8.38 -12.03
CA ARG A 91 18.67 -9.19 -12.60
C ARG A 91 19.89 -8.34 -12.95
N ASP A 92 19.66 -7.14 -13.46
CA ASP A 92 20.71 -6.17 -13.81
C ASP A 92 21.32 -5.51 -12.58
N HIS A 93 20.55 -5.40 -11.49
CA HIS A 93 20.97 -4.79 -10.22
C HIS A 93 20.73 -5.73 -9.03
N PRO A 94 21.49 -6.84 -8.89
CA PRO A 94 21.26 -7.80 -7.81
C PRO A 94 21.52 -7.18 -6.43
N PRO A 95 20.85 -7.69 -5.38
CA PRO A 95 21.00 -7.15 -4.03
C PRO A 95 22.42 -7.38 -3.50
N PRO A 96 22.92 -6.47 -2.67
CA PRO A 96 24.24 -6.61 -2.07
C PRO A 96 24.20 -7.75 -1.03
N PRO A 97 25.36 -8.41 -0.79
CA PRO A 97 25.49 -9.44 0.23
C PRO A 97 25.18 -8.93 1.64
#